data_AF-A0A1W9WWM3-F1
#
_entry.id   AF-A0A1W9WWM3-F1
#
_cell.length_a   1.000
_cell.length_b   1.000
_cell.length_c   1.000
_cell.angle_alpha   90.00
_cell.angle_beta   90.00
_cell.angle_gamma   90.00
#
_symmetry.space_group_name_H-M   'P 1'
#
loop_
_entity.id
_entity.type
_entity.pdbx_description
1 polymer ?
#
loop_
_entity_poly.entity_id
_entity_poly.type
_entity_poly.pdbx_seq_one_letter_code
_entity_poly.pdbx_strand_id
1 'polypeptide(L)'
;MSETADKLRALGLAVIQTEQKAIATLANRIDKAFVHACELMLKCKGRIVVIGMGKSGHIGGKIAATLASTGSPAFFVHPGEASHGDLGMITAKDVVLALSNSGETEEIITILPLIKRLAVPLITLTGNKTSALAKAATVNIDVSVEKEACPLGLAPTSSTTAALVMGDALAIALLEAKGFSAEDFARSHPGGRLGRRLLLLVHDIMHTDEQMPTVPSTATLRDALMEMTRKSLGMTAIVENGLHVRGIFTDGDLRRALDKQVNIHSTMITDVMTANGKTISADCLAVDALSLMQTHKITALLVVDTQQTLIGVLHMHDILRAGVV
;
A
#
# COMPACT_ATOMS: atom_id res chain seq x y z
N MET A 1 4.59 30.99 32.37
CA MET A 1 4.44 29.74 31.59
C MET A 1 3.55 29.91 30.35
N SER A 2 2.49 30.75 30.34
CA SER A 2 1.64 30.93 29.15
C SER A 2 2.32 31.68 28.00
N GLU A 3 3.04 32.78 28.29
CA GLU A 3 3.63 33.64 27.24
C GLU A 3 4.68 32.93 26.37
N THR A 4 5.51 32.06 26.97
CA THR A 4 6.47 31.23 26.23
C THR A 4 5.76 30.17 25.36
N ALA A 5 4.67 29.58 25.86
CA ALA A 5 3.91 28.58 25.12
C ALA A 5 3.18 29.21 23.91
N ASP A 6 2.58 30.39 24.10
CA ASP A 6 1.92 31.15 23.04
C ASP A 6 2.92 31.58 21.95
N LYS A 7 4.12 32.02 22.36
CA LYS A 7 5.20 32.34 21.42
C LYS A 7 5.66 31.13 20.60
N LEU A 8 5.87 29.97 21.24
CA LEU A 8 6.25 28.74 20.54
C LEU A 8 5.15 28.29 19.57
N ARG A 9 3.88 28.39 19.97
CA ARG A 9 2.73 28.09 19.10
C ARG A 9 2.70 29.02 17.89
N ALA A 10 2.86 30.33 18.11
CA ALA A 10 2.88 31.32 17.02
C ALA A 10 4.03 31.06 16.03
N LEU A 11 5.23 30.72 16.53
CA LEU A 11 6.38 30.38 15.69
C LEU A 11 6.13 29.10 14.87
N GLY A 12 5.57 28.05 15.48
CA GLY A 12 5.21 26.82 14.76
C GLY A 12 4.19 27.07 13.65
N LEU A 13 3.16 27.89 13.91
CA LEU A 13 2.18 28.30 12.90
C LEU A 13 2.81 29.10 11.76
N ALA A 14 3.75 30.00 12.07
CA ALA A 14 4.46 30.78 11.07
C ALA A 14 5.30 29.90 10.12
N VAL A 15 5.90 28.82 10.63
CA VAL A 15 6.62 27.84 9.80
C VAL A 15 5.66 27.17 8.81
N ILE A 16 4.54 26.63 9.30
CA ILE A 16 3.53 25.96 8.47
C ILE A 16 3.01 26.91 7.38
N GLN A 17 2.69 28.16 7.75
CA GLN A 17 2.20 29.15 6.79
C GLN A 17 3.24 29.50 5.72
N THR A 18 4.53 29.54 6.08
CA THR A 18 5.61 29.82 5.13
C THR A 18 5.77 28.66 4.14
N GLU A 19 5.77 27.42 4.63
CA GLU A 19 5.83 26.24 3.76
C GLU A 19 4.58 26.08 2.88
N GLN A 20 3.40 26.38 3.40
CA GLN A 20 2.16 26.35 2.62
C GLN A 20 2.23 27.31 1.42
N LYS A 21 2.77 28.53 1.62
CA LYS A 21 2.96 29.49 0.52
C LYS A 21 3.96 28.96 -0.51
N ALA A 22 5.06 28.36 -0.06
CA ALA A 22 6.05 27.75 -0.94
C ALA A 22 5.47 26.58 -1.76
N ILE A 23 4.59 25.77 -1.18
CA ILE A 23 3.88 24.71 -1.91
C ILE A 23 2.90 25.29 -2.92
N ALA A 24 2.13 26.32 -2.53
CA ALA A 24 1.12 26.93 -3.39
C ALA A 24 1.71 27.47 -4.70
N THR A 25 2.94 28.00 -4.68
CA THR A 25 3.61 28.52 -5.88
C THR A 25 4.04 27.42 -6.85
N LEU A 26 4.21 26.16 -6.40
CA LEU A 26 4.57 25.03 -7.26
C LEU A 26 3.49 24.70 -8.29
N ALA A 27 2.23 25.04 -8.06
CA ALA A 27 1.16 24.82 -9.04
C ALA A 27 1.50 25.46 -10.39
N ASN A 28 2.15 26.63 -10.37
CA ASN A 28 2.60 27.36 -11.57
C ASN A 28 3.87 26.75 -12.21
N ARG A 29 4.41 25.66 -11.64
CA ARG A 29 5.58 24.92 -12.10
C ARG A 29 5.23 23.53 -12.64
N ILE A 30 3.96 23.14 -12.58
CA ILE A 30 3.42 22.00 -13.32
C ILE A 30 3.19 22.45 -14.78
N ASP A 31 4.29 22.66 -15.49
CA ASP A 31 4.32 23.21 -16.84
C ASP A 31 4.88 22.20 -17.86
N LYS A 32 5.32 22.69 -19.02
CA LYS A 32 5.90 21.83 -20.08
C LYS A 32 7.17 21.10 -19.63
N ALA A 33 7.98 21.69 -18.75
CA ALA A 33 9.17 21.03 -18.22
C ALA A 33 8.77 19.84 -17.33
N PHE A 34 7.76 20.02 -16.47
CA PHE A 34 7.19 18.92 -15.69
C PHE A 34 6.71 17.77 -16.59
N VAL A 35 5.91 18.08 -17.62
CA VAL A 35 5.42 17.05 -18.56
C VAL A 35 6.57 16.34 -19.27
N HIS A 36 7.57 17.08 -19.76
CA HIS A 36 8.74 16.49 -20.41
C HIS A 36 9.51 15.55 -19.46
N ALA A 37 9.71 15.95 -18.19
CA ALA A 37 10.34 15.09 -17.20
C ALA A 37 9.56 13.78 -17.02
N CYS A 38 8.23 13.84 -16.89
CA CYS A 38 7.38 12.64 -16.83
C CYS A 38 7.53 11.76 -18.08
N GLU A 39 7.55 12.33 -19.28
CA GLU A 39 7.74 11.56 -20.52
C GLU A 39 9.09 10.84 -20.57
N LEU A 40 10.17 11.48 -20.13
CA LEU A 40 11.49 10.85 -20.03
C LEU A 40 11.48 9.69 -19.02
N MET A 41 10.84 9.89 -17.87
CA MET A 41 10.72 8.87 -16.83
C MET A 41 9.83 7.69 -17.28
N LEU A 42 8.76 7.94 -18.04
CA LEU A 42 7.90 6.88 -18.63
C LEU A 42 8.64 6.06 -19.69
N LYS A 43 9.51 6.69 -20.46
CA LYS A 43 10.33 6.03 -21.50
C LYS A 43 11.58 5.33 -20.92
N CYS A 44 11.85 5.50 -19.63
CA CYS A 44 13.00 4.89 -18.96
C CYS A 44 12.91 3.35 -19.04
N LYS A 45 13.96 2.71 -19.58
CA LYS A 45 14.05 1.24 -19.70
C LYS A 45 14.86 0.60 -18.58
N GLY A 46 15.62 1.40 -17.84
CA GLY A 46 16.36 1.00 -16.66
C GLY A 46 15.61 1.44 -15.41
N ARG A 47 16.26 2.30 -14.63
CA ARG A 47 15.80 2.80 -13.34
C ARG A 47 15.94 4.33 -13.29
N ILE A 48 15.15 4.95 -12.41
CA ILE A 48 15.32 6.36 -12.06
C ILE A 48 16.32 6.43 -10.91
N VAL A 49 17.52 6.95 -11.19
CA VAL A 49 18.57 7.14 -10.19
C VAL A 49 18.42 8.53 -9.59
N VAL A 50 18.08 8.59 -8.30
CA VAL A 50 17.90 9.84 -7.58
C VAL A 50 19.19 10.21 -6.84
N ILE A 51 19.67 11.44 -7.00
CA ILE A 51 20.90 11.92 -6.35
C ILE A 51 20.66 13.26 -5.65
N GLY A 52 21.35 13.48 -4.53
CA GLY A 52 21.27 14.73 -3.75
C GLY A 52 22.16 14.69 -2.52
N MET A 53 22.57 15.86 -2.02
CA MET A 53 23.39 15.98 -0.80
C MET A 53 22.58 16.52 0.38
N GLY A 54 22.99 16.15 1.60
CA GLY A 54 22.41 16.67 2.85
C GLY A 54 20.88 16.49 2.91
N LYS A 55 20.16 17.56 3.25
CA LYS A 55 18.69 17.51 3.34
C LYS A 55 18.02 17.19 2.00
N SER A 56 18.56 17.71 0.89
CA SER A 56 18.10 17.34 -0.45
C SER A 56 18.30 15.85 -0.74
N GLY A 57 19.39 15.26 -0.23
CA GLY A 57 19.65 13.82 -0.31
C GLY A 57 18.62 12.98 0.43
N HIS A 58 18.25 13.36 1.66
CA HIS A 58 17.18 12.67 2.40
C HIS A 58 15.83 12.72 1.68
N ILE A 59 15.49 13.88 1.11
CA ILE A 59 14.27 14.03 0.31
C ILE A 59 14.37 13.20 -0.97
N GLY A 60 15.53 13.17 -1.62
CA GLY A 60 15.81 12.29 -2.76
C GLY A 60 15.60 10.81 -2.43
N GLY A 61 16.05 10.37 -1.24
CA GLY A 61 15.79 9.02 -0.73
C GLY A 61 14.29 8.70 -0.60
N LYS A 62 13.50 9.62 -0.02
CA LYS A 62 12.03 9.48 0.06
C LYS A 62 11.42 9.40 -1.34
N ILE A 63 11.81 10.29 -2.25
CA ILE A 63 11.29 10.32 -3.63
C ILE A 63 11.61 9.02 -4.36
N ALA A 64 12.84 8.50 -4.25
CA ALA A 64 13.22 7.21 -4.83
C ALA A 64 12.34 6.07 -4.29
N ALA A 65 12.12 6.02 -2.98
CA ALA A 65 11.24 5.03 -2.38
C ALA A 65 9.79 5.15 -2.86
N THR A 66 9.30 6.38 -3.03
CA THR A 66 7.93 6.64 -3.53
C THR A 66 7.78 6.21 -4.98
N LEU A 67 8.72 6.57 -5.85
CA LEU A 67 8.72 6.14 -7.24
C LEU A 67 8.73 4.61 -7.36
N ALA A 68 9.59 3.94 -6.57
CA ALA A 68 9.69 2.49 -6.58
C ALA A 68 8.39 1.81 -6.09
N SER A 69 7.78 2.36 -5.04
CA SER A 69 6.52 1.84 -4.48
C SER A 69 5.31 2.08 -5.39
N THR A 70 5.38 3.07 -6.28
CA THR A 70 4.34 3.45 -7.25
C THR A 70 4.61 2.99 -8.69
N GLY A 71 5.44 1.95 -8.87
CA GLY A 71 5.61 1.29 -10.18
C GLY A 71 6.65 1.91 -11.11
N SER A 72 7.50 2.79 -10.60
CA SER A 72 8.64 3.37 -11.33
C SER A 72 9.95 2.96 -10.67
N PRO A 73 10.64 1.91 -11.16
CA PRO A 73 11.86 1.40 -10.53
C PRO A 73 12.87 2.51 -10.28
N ALA A 74 13.20 2.76 -9.01
CA ALA A 74 14.04 3.87 -8.60
C ALA A 74 14.87 3.53 -7.38
N PHE A 75 16.01 4.18 -7.23
CA PHE A 75 16.87 4.07 -6.05
C PHE A 75 17.69 5.35 -5.86
N PHE A 76 18.19 5.55 -4.65
CA PHE A 76 19.00 6.71 -4.30
C PHE A 76 20.49 6.36 -4.36
N VAL A 77 21.30 7.28 -4.88
CA VAL A 77 22.77 7.22 -4.83
C VAL A 77 23.28 8.51 -4.19
N HIS A 78 24.15 8.36 -3.18
CA HIS A 78 24.78 9.50 -2.53
C HIS A 78 25.92 10.06 -3.43
N PRO A 79 25.92 11.36 -3.80
CA PRO A 79 26.93 11.91 -4.72
C PRO A 79 28.39 11.76 -4.25
N GLY A 80 28.62 11.79 -2.94
CA GLY A 80 29.94 11.51 -2.35
C GLY A 80 30.43 10.10 -2.69
N GLU A 81 29.60 9.08 -2.49
CA GLU A 81 29.94 7.69 -2.80
C GLU A 81 30.05 7.45 -4.32
N ALA A 82 29.22 8.14 -5.12
CA ALA A 82 29.30 8.07 -6.57
C ALA A 82 30.67 8.50 -7.09
N SER A 83 31.27 9.52 -6.49
CA SER A 83 32.63 9.99 -6.80
C SER A 83 33.71 8.95 -6.48
N HIS A 84 33.39 7.97 -5.64
CA HIS A 84 34.29 6.91 -5.16
C HIS A 84 33.94 5.51 -5.68
N GLY A 85 33.07 5.38 -6.68
CA GLY A 85 32.84 4.11 -7.40
C GLY A 85 31.38 3.79 -7.68
N ASP A 86 30.45 4.33 -6.89
CA ASP A 86 29.01 4.04 -7.04
C ASP A 86 28.40 4.64 -8.31
N LEU A 87 29.15 5.45 -9.06
CA LEU A 87 28.71 5.88 -10.39
C LEU A 87 28.46 4.70 -11.33
N GLY A 88 29.11 3.54 -11.12
CA GLY A 88 28.83 2.31 -11.84
C GLY A 88 27.40 1.78 -11.67
N MET A 89 26.65 2.28 -10.68
CA MET A 89 25.22 1.98 -10.53
C MET A 89 24.36 2.65 -11.60
N ILE A 90 24.86 3.69 -12.26
CA ILE A 90 24.18 4.40 -13.35
C ILE A 90 24.59 3.79 -14.69
N THR A 91 23.60 3.35 -15.46
CA THR A 91 23.76 2.72 -16.76
C THR A 91 23.12 3.56 -17.87
N ALA A 92 23.48 3.32 -19.12
CA ALA A 92 22.93 4.04 -20.28
C ALA A 92 21.41 3.87 -20.49
N LYS A 93 20.74 2.98 -19.74
CA LYS A 93 19.29 2.77 -19.80
C LYS A 93 18.52 3.59 -18.75
N ASP A 94 19.24 4.21 -17.83
CA ASP A 94 18.67 4.90 -16.68
C ASP A 94 18.32 6.36 -16.99
N VAL A 95 17.56 6.96 -16.08
CA VAL A 95 17.29 8.41 -16.04
C VAL A 95 17.79 8.92 -14.70
N VAL A 96 18.49 10.05 -14.68
CA VAL A 96 19.00 10.66 -13.44
C VAL A 96 18.07 11.78 -13.00
N LEU A 97 17.65 11.77 -11.73
CA LEU A 97 16.93 12.85 -11.07
C LEU A 97 17.84 13.47 -9.99
N ALA A 98 18.37 14.66 -10.24
CA ALA A 98 19.27 15.34 -9.32
C ALA A 98 18.59 16.47 -8.53
N LEU A 99 18.75 16.47 -7.21
CA LEU A 99 18.20 17.47 -6.31
C LEU A 99 19.31 18.37 -5.77
N SER A 100 19.22 19.68 -6.06
CA SER A 100 20.08 20.69 -5.45
C SER A 100 19.39 22.05 -5.46
N ASN A 101 19.07 22.59 -4.28
CA ASN A 101 18.41 23.89 -4.19
C ASN A 101 19.28 25.02 -4.80
N SER A 102 20.58 25.04 -4.51
CA SER A 102 21.50 26.02 -5.12
C SER A 102 21.78 25.72 -6.60
N GLY A 103 21.75 24.43 -6.98
CA GLY A 103 22.21 23.95 -8.28
C GLY A 103 23.73 24.01 -8.46
N GLU A 104 24.46 24.26 -7.37
CA GLU A 104 25.92 24.44 -7.32
C GLU A 104 26.56 23.49 -6.28
N THR A 105 25.87 22.43 -5.86
CA THR A 105 26.37 21.45 -4.89
C THR A 105 27.62 20.75 -5.45
N GLU A 106 28.77 20.95 -4.81
CA GLU A 106 30.09 20.55 -5.30
C GLU A 106 30.18 19.05 -5.64
N GLU A 107 29.63 18.18 -4.80
CA GLU A 107 29.68 16.73 -5.01
C GLU A 107 28.88 16.31 -6.26
N ILE A 108 27.78 17.01 -6.56
CA ILE A 108 26.98 16.76 -7.77
C ILE A 108 27.68 17.35 -9.00
N ILE A 109 28.23 18.56 -8.89
CA ILE A 109 28.97 19.21 -9.98
C ILE A 109 30.21 18.40 -10.37
N THR A 110 30.88 17.80 -9.40
CA THR A 110 32.07 16.96 -9.62
C THR A 110 31.78 15.75 -10.50
N ILE A 111 30.62 15.09 -10.31
CA ILE A 111 30.24 13.90 -11.10
C ILE A 111 29.46 14.25 -12.38
N LEU A 112 29.04 15.50 -12.55
CA LEU A 112 28.22 15.96 -13.69
C LEU A 112 28.85 15.66 -15.07
N PRO A 113 30.16 15.85 -15.32
CA PRO A 113 30.78 15.50 -16.59
C PRO A 113 30.67 14.00 -16.92
N LEU A 114 30.71 13.14 -15.91
CA LEU A 114 30.60 11.70 -16.09
C LEU A 114 29.17 11.29 -16.41
N ILE A 115 28.18 11.85 -15.70
CA ILE A 115 26.75 11.67 -16.02
C ILE A 115 26.46 12.10 -17.47
N LYS A 116 27.03 13.24 -17.91
CA LYS A 116 26.91 13.71 -19.29
C LYS A 116 27.50 12.75 -20.31
N ARG A 117 28.65 12.13 -20.01
CA ARG A 117 29.28 11.13 -20.89
C ARG A 117 28.46 9.84 -21.02
N LEU A 118 27.70 9.47 -20.00
CA LEU A 118 26.76 8.34 -20.07
C LEU A 118 25.59 8.60 -21.03
N ALA A 119 25.38 9.86 -21.45
CA ALA A 119 24.29 10.27 -22.34
C ALA A 119 22.89 9.89 -21.85
N VAL A 120 22.73 9.76 -20.53
CA VAL A 120 21.44 9.52 -19.89
C VAL A 120 20.66 10.82 -19.74
N PRO A 121 19.31 10.79 -19.81
CA PRO A 121 18.52 11.97 -19.49
C PRO A 121 18.77 12.44 -18.06
N LEU A 122 19.07 13.74 -17.90
CA LEU A 122 19.30 14.38 -16.61
C LEU A 122 18.14 15.33 -16.30
N ILE A 123 17.31 14.96 -15.34
CA ILE A 123 16.24 15.79 -14.79
C ILE A 123 16.76 16.42 -13.51
N THR A 124 16.52 17.71 -13.31
CA THR A 124 17.00 18.43 -12.11
C THR A 124 15.87 19.14 -11.39
N LEU A 125 15.83 19.03 -10.06
CA LEU A 125 15.02 19.88 -9.19
C LEU A 125 15.94 20.93 -8.58
N THR A 126 15.83 22.18 -9.03
CA THR A 126 16.68 23.27 -8.53
C THR A 126 15.87 24.49 -8.11
N GLY A 127 16.40 25.24 -7.14
CA GLY A 127 15.89 26.55 -6.74
C GLY A 127 16.51 27.72 -7.50
N ASN A 128 17.51 27.46 -8.36
CA ASN A 128 18.10 28.46 -9.23
C ASN A 128 18.17 27.96 -10.68
N LYS A 129 17.29 28.49 -11.54
CA LYS A 129 17.20 28.16 -12.98
C LYS A 129 18.47 28.46 -13.77
N THR A 130 19.33 29.33 -13.26
CA THR A 130 20.55 29.77 -13.95
C THR A 130 21.81 29.06 -13.46
N SER A 131 21.67 28.15 -12.50
CA SER A 131 22.77 27.37 -11.94
C SER A 131 23.44 26.45 -12.96
N ALA A 132 24.66 26.00 -12.65
CA ALA A 132 25.40 25.04 -13.45
C ALA A 132 24.60 23.75 -13.68
N LEU A 133 23.99 23.20 -12.61
CA LEU A 133 23.20 21.99 -12.71
C LEU A 133 21.94 22.18 -13.58
N ALA A 134 21.20 23.29 -13.40
CA ALA A 134 20.00 23.58 -14.19
C ALA A 134 20.31 23.73 -15.68
N LYS A 135 21.41 24.42 -16.02
CA LYS A 135 21.87 24.59 -17.42
C LYS A 135 22.33 23.29 -18.05
N ALA A 136 22.89 22.37 -17.25
CA ALA A 136 23.32 21.07 -17.71
C ALA A 136 22.16 20.06 -17.82
N ALA A 137 20.99 20.32 -17.25
CA ALA A 137 19.88 19.38 -17.30
C ALA A 137 19.37 19.15 -18.73
N THR A 138 18.89 17.95 -19.01
CA THR A 138 17.97 17.72 -20.15
C THR A 138 16.67 18.48 -19.91
N VAL A 139 16.18 18.43 -18.67
CA VAL A 139 15.01 19.19 -18.19
C VAL A 139 15.26 19.67 -16.76
N ASN A 140 15.11 20.97 -16.52
CA ASN A 140 15.11 21.52 -15.17
C ASN A 140 13.69 21.87 -14.73
N ILE A 141 13.28 21.33 -13.58
CA ILE A 141 12.07 21.74 -12.88
C ILE A 141 12.47 22.70 -11.77
N ASP A 142 11.85 23.88 -11.80
CA ASP A 142 12.05 24.91 -10.80
C ASP A 142 11.24 24.61 -9.55
N VAL A 143 11.95 24.43 -8.44
CA VAL A 143 11.39 24.24 -7.10
C VAL A 143 11.83 25.36 -6.16
N SER A 144 12.13 26.54 -6.71
CA SER A 144 12.50 27.72 -5.94
C SER A 144 11.41 28.14 -4.97
N VAL A 145 11.84 28.58 -3.79
CA VAL A 145 10.98 29.12 -2.74
C VAL A 145 11.38 30.56 -2.47
N GLU A 146 10.39 31.41 -2.21
CA GLU A 146 10.64 32.82 -1.90
C GLU A 146 11.37 32.97 -0.56
N LYS A 147 11.04 32.12 0.41
CA LYS A 147 11.52 32.24 1.78
C LYS A 147 11.59 30.88 2.47
N GLU A 148 12.66 30.68 3.24
CA GLU A 148 12.76 29.60 4.21
C GLU A 148 12.01 29.95 5.51
N ALA A 149 11.36 28.96 6.10
CA ALA A 149 10.70 29.10 7.39
C ALA A 149 11.68 29.31 8.55
N CYS A 150 12.94 28.89 8.39
CA CYS A 150 14.02 29.21 9.32
C CYS A 150 14.22 30.74 9.42
N PRO A 151 14.13 31.36 10.61
CA PRO A 151 14.31 32.82 10.76
C PRO A 151 15.66 33.34 10.27
N LEU A 152 16.70 32.50 10.32
CA LEU A 152 18.05 32.82 9.85
C LEU A 152 18.23 32.54 8.35
N GLY A 153 17.27 31.87 7.70
CA GLY A 153 17.36 31.45 6.30
C GLY A 153 18.42 30.38 6.01
N LEU A 154 19.05 29.81 7.05
CA LEU A 154 20.18 28.88 6.91
C LEU A 154 19.74 27.43 6.74
N ALA A 155 18.68 27.03 7.44
CA ALA A 155 18.20 25.66 7.40
C ALA A 155 17.18 25.50 6.27
N PRO A 156 17.39 24.55 5.34
CA PRO A 156 16.36 24.16 4.37
C PRO A 156 15.13 23.64 5.11
N THR A 157 14.00 24.26 4.81
CA THR A 157 12.67 23.96 5.38
C THR A 157 11.67 23.93 4.23
N SER A 158 11.32 25.11 3.72
CA SER A 158 10.41 25.30 2.60
C SER A 158 10.97 24.70 1.30
N SER A 159 12.27 24.84 1.02
CA SER A 159 12.88 24.25 -0.18
C SER A 159 12.85 22.72 -0.19
N THR A 160 13.09 22.08 0.97
CA THR A 160 13.00 20.62 1.09
C THR A 160 11.57 20.12 0.95
N THR A 161 10.61 20.84 1.52
CA THR A 161 9.17 20.51 1.39
C THR A 161 8.72 20.70 -0.06
N ALA A 162 9.15 21.77 -0.73
CA ALA A 162 8.82 22.00 -2.13
C ALA A 162 9.37 20.90 -3.05
N ALA A 163 10.63 20.49 -2.86
CA ALA A 163 11.23 19.39 -3.62
C ALA A 163 10.50 18.05 -3.35
N LEU A 164 10.10 17.79 -2.10
CA LEU A 164 9.33 16.61 -1.73
C LEU A 164 7.97 16.58 -2.45
N VAL A 165 7.21 17.67 -2.40
CA VAL A 165 5.90 17.77 -3.05
C VAL A 165 6.02 17.64 -4.56
N MET A 166 7.04 18.24 -5.18
CA MET A 166 7.30 18.07 -6.61
C MET A 166 7.66 16.61 -6.96
N GLY A 167 8.45 15.94 -6.12
CA GLY A 167 8.76 14.52 -6.28
C GLY A 167 7.53 13.62 -6.16
N ASP A 168 6.63 13.92 -5.24
CA ASP A 168 5.34 13.22 -5.10
C ASP A 168 4.45 13.47 -6.32
N ALA A 169 4.40 14.71 -6.84
CA ALA A 169 3.67 15.03 -8.06
C ALA A 169 4.19 14.23 -9.27
N LEU A 170 5.52 14.10 -9.43
CA LEU A 170 6.13 13.24 -10.45
C LEU A 170 5.71 11.78 -10.26
N ALA A 171 5.84 11.25 -9.05
CA ALA A 171 5.56 9.84 -8.76
C ALA A 171 4.09 9.46 -9.00
N ILE A 172 3.15 10.31 -8.58
CA ILE A 172 1.71 10.07 -8.74
C ILE A 172 1.28 10.28 -10.20
N ALA A 173 1.81 11.28 -10.90
CA ALA A 173 1.54 11.45 -12.33
C ALA A 173 2.00 10.23 -13.15
N LEU A 174 3.16 9.66 -12.80
CA LEU A 174 3.67 8.43 -13.43
C LEU A 174 2.84 7.19 -13.09
N LEU A 175 2.38 7.06 -11.84
CA LEU A 175 1.51 5.99 -11.38
C LEU A 175 0.22 5.94 -12.21
N GLU A 176 -0.46 7.08 -12.32
CA GLU A 176 -1.71 7.21 -13.07
C GLU A 176 -1.50 6.97 -14.57
N ALA A 177 -0.45 7.56 -15.15
CA ALA A 177 -0.15 7.39 -16.58
C ALA A 177 0.18 5.93 -16.98
N LYS A 178 0.68 5.13 -16.03
CA LYS A 178 0.94 3.69 -16.22
C LYS A 178 -0.28 2.80 -16.01
N GLY A 179 -1.38 3.34 -15.47
CA GLY A 179 -2.53 2.54 -15.03
C GLY A 179 -2.18 1.58 -13.89
N PHE A 180 -1.24 1.96 -13.03
CA PHE A 180 -0.75 1.10 -11.95
C PHE A 180 -1.85 0.87 -10.92
N SER A 181 -2.21 -0.40 -10.73
CA SER A 181 -3.41 -0.80 -9.99
C SER A 181 -3.15 -0.96 -8.48
N ALA A 182 -4.23 -1.09 -7.70
CA ALA A 182 -4.14 -1.46 -6.29
C ALA A 182 -3.47 -2.84 -6.11
N GLU A 183 -3.70 -3.79 -7.04
CA GLU A 183 -3.05 -5.10 -7.03
C GLU A 183 -1.54 -4.97 -7.26
N ASP A 184 -1.10 -4.12 -8.19
CA ASP A 184 0.32 -3.86 -8.42
C ASP A 184 0.98 -3.23 -7.18
N PHE A 185 0.28 -2.31 -6.51
CA PHE A 185 0.73 -1.75 -5.24
C PHE A 185 0.85 -2.81 -4.16
N ALA A 186 -0.11 -3.73 -4.08
CA ALA A 186 -0.09 -4.81 -3.11
C ALA A 186 1.09 -5.76 -3.34
N ARG A 187 1.40 -6.06 -4.60
CA ARG A 187 2.53 -6.92 -5.00
C ARG A 187 3.88 -6.27 -4.66
N SER A 188 3.99 -4.95 -4.68
CA SER A 188 5.19 -4.24 -4.21
C SER A 188 5.27 -4.11 -2.67
N HIS A 189 4.21 -4.45 -1.94
CA HIS A 189 4.14 -4.37 -0.46
C HIS A 189 3.54 -5.62 0.20
N PRO A 190 4.01 -6.85 -0.10
CA PRO A 190 3.36 -8.08 0.33
C PRO A 190 3.34 -8.26 1.87
N GLY A 191 4.34 -7.72 2.57
CA GLY A 191 4.42 -7.79 4.03
C GLY A 191 3.55 -6.75 4.77
N GLY A 192 3.06 -5.74 4.06
CA GLY A 192 2.27 -4.66 4.65
C GLY A 192 0.80 -5.03 4.83
N ARG A 193 0.14 -4.38 5.80
CA ARG A 193 -1.32 -4.52 6.03
C ARG A 193 -2.14 -4.28 4.76
N LEU A 194 -1.73 -3.33 3.92
CA LEU A 194 -2.40 -3.05 2.64
C LEU A 194 -2.20 -4.19 1.64
N GLY A 195 -0.99 -4.73 1.52
CA GLY A 195 -0.70 -5.86 0.65
C GLY A 195 -1.50 -7.11 1.02
N ARG A 196 -1.55 -7.44 2.32
CA ARG A 196 -2.38 -8.55 2.82
C ARG A 196 -3.87 -8.32 2.55
N ARG A 197 -4.38 -7.11 2.76
CA ARG A 197 -5.79 -6.80 2.49
C ARG A 197 -6.16 -6.98 1.01
N LEU A 198 -5.23 -6.70 0.10
CA LEU A 198 -5.48 -6.69 -1.34
C LEU A 198 -5.13 -8.00 -2.05
N LEU A 199 -4.36 -8.90 -1.43
CA LEU A 199 -3.88 -10.14 -2.08
C LEU A 199 -4.27 -11.42 -1.36
N LEU A 200 -4.68 -11.37 -0.08
CA LEU A 200 -4.96 -12.59 0.66
C LEU A 200 -6.27 -13.21 0.18
N LEU A 201 -6.20 -14.44 -0.31
CA LEU A 201 -7.34 -15.19 -0.80
C LEU A 201 -7.93 -16.07 0.30
N VAL A 202 -9.19 -16.47 0.14
CA VAL A 202 -9.88 -17.34 1.11
C VAL A 202 -9.15 -18.67 1.25
N HIS A 203 -8.66 -19.26 0.15
CA HIS A 203 -7.94 -20.54 0.17
C HIS A 203 -6.64 -20.50 1.00
N ASP A 204 -6.05 -19.32 1.20
CA ASP A 204 -4.81 -19.17 1.99
C ASP A 204 -5.06 -19.32 3.50
N ILE A 205 -6.30 -19.12 3.96
CA ILE A 205 -6.65 -19.02 5.39
C ILE A 205 -7.86 -19.85 5.83
N MET A 206 -8.53 -20.55 4.90
CA MET A 206 -9.66 -21.43 5.24
C MET A 206 -9.20 -22.71 5.94
N HIS A 207 -10.09 -23.29 6.73
CA HIS A 207 -9.96 -24.63 7.29
C HIS A 207 -10.37 -25.69 6.26
N THR A 208 -9.53 -26.69 6.05
CA THR A 208 -9.76 -27.80 5.09
C THR A 208 -9.77 -29.16 5.78
N ASP A 209 -10.23 -30.18 5.05
CA ASP A 209 -10.15 -31.60 5.43
C ASP A 209 -10.71 -31.86 6.84
N GLU A 210 -9.90 -32.49 7.70
CA GLU A 210 -10.29 -32.82 9.08
C GLU A 210 -10.55 -31.59 9.94
N GLN A 211 -10.20 -30.37 9.52
CA GLN A 211 -10.51 -29.16 10.28
C GLN A 211 -11.94 -28.66 10.02
N MET A 212 -12.60 -29.13 8.94
CA MET A 212 -13.96 -28.74 8.61
C MET A 212 -14.97 -29.42 9.55
N PRO A 213 -15.76 -28.67 10.34
CA PRO A 213 -16.86 -29.23 11.09
C PRO A 213 -17.97 -29.61 10.12
N THR A 214 -18.21 -30.91 9.97
CA THR A 214 -19.25 -31.42 9.05
C THR A 214 -20.05 -32.55 9.70
N VAL A 215 -21.35 -32.60 9.41
CA VAL A 215 -22.23 -33.70 9.79
C VAL A 215 -23.17 -34.06 8.62
N PRO A 216 -23.59 -35.33 8.49
CA PRO A 216 -24.55 -35.71 7.46
C PRO A 216 -25.94 -35.11 7.75
N SER A 217 -26.77 -34.94 6.71
CA SER A 217 -28.16 -34.48 6.86
C SER A 217 -29.04 -35.39 7.73
N THR A 218 -28.64 -36.65 7.93
CA THR A 218 -29.31 -37.60 8.82
C THR A 218 -28.87 -37.49 10.28
N ALA A 219 -27.98 -36.56 10.63
CA ALA A 219 -27.46 -36.40 11.99
C ALA A 219 -28.50 -35.80 12.95
N THR A 220 -28.34 -36.11 14.23
CA THR A 220 -29.11 -35.46 15.29
C THR A 220 -28.49 -34.13 15.71
N LEU A 221 -29.25 -33.29 16.40
CA LEU A 221 -28.73 -32.06 17.03
C LEU A 221 -27.56 -32.35 17.98
N ARG A 222 -27.60 -33.46 18.74
CA ARG A 222 -26.49 -33.88 19.59
C ARG A 222 -25.19 -34.11 18.80
N ASP A 223 -25.27 -34.80 17.66
CA ASP A 223 -24.08 -35.10 16.84
C ASP A 223 -23.45 -33.80 16.31
N ALA A 224 -24.28 -32.86 15.86
CA ALA A 224 -23.85 -31.54 15.44
C ALA A 224 -23.13 -30.76 16.55
N LEU A 225 -23.67 -30.78 17.79
CA LEU A 225 -23.05 -30.13 18.94
C LEU A 225 -21.69 -30.73 19.31
N MET A 226 -21.58 -32.06 19.24
CA MET A 226 -20.31 -32.74 19.47
C MET A 226 -19.27 -32.35 18.42
N GLU A 227 -19.67 -32.22 17.16
CA GLU A 227 -18.78 -31.82 16.07
C GLU A 227 -18.32 -30.36 16.22
N MET A 228 -19.24 -29.44 16.52
CA MET A 228 -18.92 -28.03 16.80
C MET A 228 -17.91 -27.91 17.94
N THR A 229 -18.08 -28.69 19.01
CA THR A 229 -17.16 -28.71 20.16
C THR A 229 -15.77 -29.19 19.76
N ARG A 230 -15.70 -30.27 18.95
CA ARG A 230 -14.43 -30.86 18.49
C ARG A 230 -13.62 -29.90 17.63
N LYS A 231 -14.27 -29.13 16.75
CA LYS A 231 -13.57 -28.22 15.83
C LYS A 231 -13.44 -26.79 16.36
N SER A 232 -14.19 -26.42 17.40
CA SER A 232 -14.08 -25.12 18.08
C SER A 232 -14.30 -23.89 17.17
N LEU A 233 -15.14 -24.02 16.14
CA LEU A 233 -15.49 -22.93 15.21
C LEU A 233 -16.89 -22.35 15.43
N GLY A 234 -17.63 -22.83 16.45
CA GLY A 234 -18.99 -22.35 16.75
C GLY A 234 -20.02 -22.63 15.65
N MET A 235 -19.69 -23.52 14.71
CA MET A 235 -20.55 -23.93 13.61
C MET A 235 -20.23 -25.34 13.10
N THR A 236 -21.17 -25.96 12.39
CA THR A 236 -20.96 -27.16 11.59
C THR A 236 -21.76 -27.09 10.30
N ALA A 237 -21.18 -27.59 9.20
CA ALA A 237 -21.84 -27.69 7.91
C ALA A 237 -22.64 -28.99 7.83
N ILE A 238 -23.88 -28.90 7.34
CA ILE A 238 -24.71 -30.07 7.06
C ILE A 238 -24.50 -30.41 5.60
N VAL A 239 -24.02 -31.62 5.34
CA VAL A 239 -23.65 -32.09 4.01
C VAL A 239 -24.40 -33.35 3.61
N GLU A 240 -24.59 -33.53 2.30
CA GLU A 240 -25.06 -34.77 1.69
C GLU A 240 -23.89 -35.54 1.05
N ASN A 241 -24.21 -36.62 0.33
CA ASN A 241 -23.23 -37.42 -0.40
C ASN A 241 -22.34 -36.55 -1.29
N GLY A 242 -21.03 -36.78 -1.22
CA GLY A 242 -20.04 -35.99 -1.96
C GLY A 242 -19.86 -34.56 -1.44
N LEU A 243 -20.12 -34.31 -0.15
CA LEU A 243 -19.90 -33.02 0.52
C LEU A 243 -20.73 -31.84 -0.05
N HIS A 244 -21.87 -32.12 -0.68
CA HIS A 244 -22.78 -31.06 -1.13
C HIS A 244 -23.41 -30.36 0.07
N VAL A 245 -23.33 -29.03 0.10
CA VAL A 245 -23.84 -28.23 1.22
C VAL A 245 -25.36 -28.23 1.22
N ARG A 246 -25.95 -28.70 2.32
CA ARG A 246 -27.39 -28.59 2.56
C ARG A 246 -27.74 -27.44 3.50
N GLY A 247 -26.85 -27.10 4.41
CA GLY A 247 -27.04 -25.99 5.33
C GLY A 247 -25.90 -25.82 6.31
N ILE A 248 -26.12 -24.92 7.27
CA ILE A 248 -25.20 -24.62 8.37
C ILE A 248 -25.97 -24.58 9.68
N PHE A 249 -25.34 -25.05 10.76
CA PHE A 249 -25.83 -24.89 12.11
C PHE A 249 -24.78 -24.18 12.96
N THR A 250 -25.20 -23.19 13.74
CA THR A 250 -24.33 -22.28 14.50
C THR A 250 -24.79 -22.13 15.95
N ASP A 251 -23.96 -21.52 16.81
CA ASP A 251 -24.36 -21.16 18.18
C ASP A 251 -25.63 -20.28 18.22
N GLY A 252 -25.82 -19.45 17.19
CA GLY A 252 -27.02 -18.64 17.03
C GLY A 252 -28.27 -19.49 16.78
N ASP A 253 -28.16 -20.57 16.00
CA ASP A 253 -29.23 -21.54 15.77
C ASP A 253 -29.50 -22.36 17.03
N LEU A 254 -28.45 -22.78 17.75
CA LEU A 254 -28.59 -23.48 19.03
C LEU A 254 -29.42 -22.67 20.03
N ARG A 255 -29.09 -21.38 20.20
CA ARG A 255 -29.86 -20.50 21.08
C ARG A 255 -31.34 -20.46 20.68
N ARG A 256 -31.63 -20.29 19.38
CA ARG A 256 -33.02 -20.30 18.86
C ARG A 256 -33.73 -21.64 19.05
N ALA A 257 -33.01 -22.75 18.97
CA ALA A 257 -33.56 -24.09 19.15
C ALA A 257 -33.92 -24.35 20.62
N LEU A 258 -33.06 -23.91 21.56
CA LEU A 258 -33.30 -24.01 23.00
C LEU A 258 -34.52 -23.19 23.43
N ASP A 259 -34.71 -21.99 22.88
CA ASP A 259 -35.90 -21.16 23.13
C ASP A 259 -37.21 -21.89 22.73
N LYS A 260 -37.15 -22.82 21.77
CA LYS A 260 -38.27 -23.66 21.32
C LYS A 260 -38.41 -24.97 22.11
N GLN A 261 -37.61 -25.21 23.14
CA GLN A 261 -37.62 -26.41 23.98
C GLN A 261 -37.50 -27.73 23.19
N VAL A 262 -36.71 -27.75 22.11
CA VAL A 262 -36.50 -28.97 21.31
C VAL A 262 -35.74 -30.04 22.09
N ASN A 263 -36.02 -31.31 21.80
CA ASN A 263 -35.27 -32.42 22.39
C ASN A 263 -33.94 -32.64 21.64
N ILE A 264 -32.83 -32.28 22.28
CA ILE A 264 -31.48 -32.35 21.72
C ILE A 264 -31.10 -33.75 21.22
N HIS A 265 -31.60 -34.79 21.87
CA HIS A 265 -31.21 -36.17 21.58
C HIS A 265 -31.92 -36.77 20.35
N SER A 266 -33.10 -36.26 20.00
CA SER A 266 -33.95 -36.84 18.95
C SER A 266 -34.26 -35.88 17.80
N THR A 267 -34.02 -34.59 17.96
CA THR A 267 -34.29 -33.60 16.90
C THR A 267 -33.27 -33.76 15.77
N MET A 268 -33.76 -33.82 14.53
CA MET A 268 -32.91 -33.89 13.35
C MET A 268 -32.26 -32.54 13.10
N ILE A 269 -30.99 -32.54 12.66
CA ILE A 269 -30.28 -31.28 12.38
C ILE A 269 -30.98 -30.47 11.27
N THR A 270 -31.63 -31.15 10.34
CA THR A 270 -32.39 -30.53 9.23
C THR A 270 -33.55 -29.66 9.68
N ASP A 271 -34.09 -29.90 10.88
CA ASP A 271 -35.24 -29.16 11.41
C ASP A 271 -34.84 -27.83 12.06
N VAL A 272 -33.54 -27.68 12.39
CA VAL A 272 -33.00 -26.54 13.16
C VAL A 272 -31.85 -25.82 12.45
N MET A 273 -31.34 -26.35 11.35
CA MET A 273 -30.30 -25.71 10.55
C MET A 273 -30.82 -24.50 9.76
N THR A 274 -29.90 -23.61 9.39
CA THR A 274 -30.13 -22.62 8.34
C THR A 274 -29.84 -23.27 6.98
N ALA A 275 -30.88 -23.45 6.17
CA ALA A 275 -30.76 -24.05 4.84
C ALA A 275 -29.87 -23.22 3.90
N ASN A 276 -29.08 -23.89 3.06
CA ASN A 276 -28.17 -23.36 2.04
C ASN A 276 -27.05 -22.41 2.54
N GLY A 277 -27.12 -21.91 3.78
CA GLY A 277 -26.09 -21.07 4.40
C GLY A 277 -25.68 -19.85 3.56
N LYS A 278 -24.56 -19.23 3.92
CA LYS A 278 -23.84 -18.28 3.06
C LYS A 278 -22.54 -18.94 2.62
N THR A 279 -22.33 -18.98 1.31
CA THR A 279 -21.17 -19.61 0.70
C THR A 279 -20.27 -18.58 0.02
N ILE A 280 -19.01 -18.94 -0.18
CA ILE A 280 -18.01 -18.14 -0.89
C ILE A 280 -17.07 -19.02 -1.70
N SER A 281 -16.47 -18.49 -2.77
CA SER A 281 -15.40 -19.17 -3.51
C SER A 281 -14.07 -19.08 -2.76
N ALA A 282 -13.24 -20.10 -2.92
CA ALA A 282 -11.87 -20.14 -2.39
C ALA A 282 -10.95 -19.09 -3.04
N ASP A 283 -11.27 -18.67 -4.28
CA ASP A 283 -10.53 -17.66 -5.06
C ASP A 283 -10.97 -16.22 -4.75
N CYS A 284 -11.88 -16.03 -3.80
CA CYS A 284 -12.32 -14.70 -3.39
C CYS A 284 -11.31 -14.06 -2.43
N LEU A 285 -11.24 -12.72 -2.39
CA LEU A 285 -10.40 -12.02 -1.43
C LEU A 285 -10.95 -12.17 -0.01
N ALA A 286 -10.07 -12.33 0.97
CA ALA A 286 -10.43 -12.39 2.39
C ALA A 286 -11.16 -11.11 2.87
N VAL A 287 -10.88 -9.96 2.26
CA VAL A 287 -11.59 -8.70 2.57
C VAL A 287 -13.05 -8.73 2.12
N ASP A 288 -13.35 -9.38 0.99
CA ASP A 288 -14.71 -9.50 0.48
C ASP A 288 -15.49 -10.52 1.33
N ALA A 289 -14.83 -11.60 1.74
CA ALA A 289 -15.36 -12.56 2.70
C ALA A 289 -15.76 -11.89 4.02
N LEU A 290 -14.89 -11.02 4.56
CA LEU A 290 -15.20 -10.25 5.77
C LEU A 290 -16.38 -9.30 5.56
N SER A 291 -16.45 -8.63 4.42
CA SER A 291 -17.56 -7.73 4.10
C SER A 291 -18.89 -8.48 4.02
N LEU A 292 -18.89 -9.68 3.42
CA LEU A 292 -20.05 -10.56 3.39
C LEU A 292 -20.47 -10.99 4.81
N MET A 293 -19.52 -11.36 5.66
CA MET A 293 -19.74 -11.69 7.08
C MET A 293 -20.37 -10.53 7.85
N GLN A 294 -19.83 -9.31 7.71
CA GLN A 294 -20.36 -8.11 8.37
C GLN A 294 -21.76 -7.75 7.89
N THR A 295 -21.98 -7.80 6.57
CA THR A 295 -23.27 -7.48 5.94
C THR A 295 -24.36 -8.42 6.43
N HIS A 296 -24.07 -9.71 6.56
CA HIS A 296 -25.02 -10.71 7.03
C HIS A 296 -24.99 -10.96 8.53
N LYS A 297 -24.10 -10.27 9.27
CA LYS A 297 -23.90 -10.42 10.72
C LYS A 297 -23.63 -11.89 11.13
N ILE A 298 -22.77 -12.56 10.37
CA ILE A 298 -22.31 -13.93 10.60
C ILE A 298 -20.80 -13.95 10.86
N THR A 299 -20.31 -14.99 11.53
CA THR A 299 -18.89 -15.14 11.88
C THR A 299 -18.16 -16.22 11.09
N ALA A 300 -18.89 -17.01 10.29
CA ALA A 300 -18.33 -18.08 9.48
C ALA A 300 -18.98 -18.14 8.10
N LEU A 301 -18.22 -18.59 7.11
CA LEU A 301 -18.65 -18.83 5.74
C LEU A 301 -18.26 -20.25 5.31
N LEU A 302 -19.14 -20.89 4.55
CA LEU A 302 -18.84 -22.15 3.87
C LEU A 302 -18.10 -21.84 2.56
N VAL A 303 -16.95 -22.47 2.35
CA VAL A 303 -16.19 -22.30 1.11
C VAL A 303 -16.55 -23.46 0.18
N VAL A 304 -17.04 -23.14 -1.01
CA VAL A 304 -17.52 -24.13 -1.98
C VAL A 304 -16.84 -23.94 -3.33
N ASP A 305 -16.75 -25.04 -4.09
CA ASP A 305 -16.32 -25.01 -5.47
C ASP A 305 -17.45 -24.62 -6.44
N THR A 306 -17.19 -24.70 -7.74
CA THR A 306 -18.17 -24.40 -8.80
C THR A 306 -19.37 -25.34 -8.83
N GLN A 307 -19.29 -26.51 -8.18
CA GLN A 307 -20.32 -27.54 -8.12
C GLN A 307 -21.12 -27.49 -6.80
N GLN A 308 -20.88 -26.48 -5.95
CA GLN A 308 -21.45 -26.38 -4.59
C GLN A 308 -21.01 -27.50 -3.64
N THR A 309 -19.86 -28.11 -3.91
CA THR A 309 -19.22 -29.04 -2.99
C THR A 309 -18.41 -28.26 -1.96
N LEU A 310 -18.55 -28.62 -0.69
CA LEU A 310 -17.80 -28.00 0.40
C LEU A 310 -16.32 -28.37 0.29
N ILE A 311 -15.47 -27.35 0.19
CA ILE A 311 -14.01 -27.49 0.11
C ILE A 311 -13.28 -26.82 1.27
N GLY A 312 -13.98 -25.99 2.06
CA GLY A 312 -13.40 -25.35 3.23
C GLY A 312 -14.44 -24.64 4.11
N VAL A 313 -13.98 -24.16 5.26
CA VAL A 313 -14.74 -23.27 6.16
C VAL A 313 -13.85 -22.09 6.53
N LEU A 314 -14.38 -20.88 6.46
CA LEU A 314 -13.66 -19.67 6.85
C LEU A 314 -14.31 -19.04 8.08
N HIS A 315 -13.54 -18.80 9.14
CA HIS A 315 -14.02 -18.09 10.32
C HIS A 315 -13.44 -16.66 10.38
N MET A 316 -14.20 -15.73 10.98
CA MET A 316 -13.80 -14.32 11.10
C MET A 316 -12.47 -14.17 11.84
N HIS A 317 -12.18 -15.04 12.81
CA HIS A 317 -10.91 -15.02 13.54
C HIS A 317 -9.70 -15.32 12.67
N ASP A 318 -9.85 -16.10 11.60
CA ASP A 318 -8.75 -16.42 10.68
C ASP A 318 -8.35 -15.18 9.87
N ILE A 319 -9.37 -14.44 9.41
CA ILE A 319 -9.21 -13.16 8.73
C ILE A 319 -8.52 -12.12 9.64
N LEU A 320 -8.93 -12.04 10.91
CA LEU A 320 -8.33 -11.13 11.90
C LEU A 320 -6.88 -11.52 12.21
N ARG A 321 -6.59 -12.80 12.39
CA ARG A 321 -5.23 -13.31 12.65
C ARG A 321 -4.30 -13.08 11.45
N ALA A 322 -4.82 -13.17 10.23
CA ALA A 322 -4.05 -12.88 9.03
C ALA A 322 -3.69 -11.40 8.85
N GLY A 323 -4.33 -10.49 9.62
CA GLY A 323 -4.02 -9.07 9.61
C GLY A 323 -4.66 -8.30 8.46
N VAL A 324 -5.85 -8.73 8.02
CA VAL A 324 -6.66 -8.02 7.02
C VAL A 324 -7.29 -6.74 7.60
N VAL A 325 -7.42 -6.64 8.93
CA VAL A 325 -8.06 -5.54 9.69
C VAL A 325 -7.12 -4.97 10.75
#